data_AF-A0A368TSN2-F1
#
_entry.id   AF-A0A368TSN2-F1
#
_cell.length_a   1.000
_cell.length_b   1.000
_cell.length_c   1.000
_cell.angle_alpha   90.00
_cell.angle_beta   90.00
_cell.angle_gamma   90.00
#
_symmetry.space_group_name_H-M   'P 1'
#
loop_
_entity.id
_entity.type
_entity.pdbx_description
1 polymer ?
#
loop_
_entity_poly.entity_id
_entity_poly.type
_entity_poly.pdbx_seq_one_letter_code
_entity_poly.pdbx_strand_id
1 'polypeptide(L)'
;MAKHPEKAAEYTKRYEENNAERRKELRAISRAAYAPRRLELGRALEEKNRAKRKAQADARRASMLDRHNEKSRRWRAANLEKSKAIFKKWRDANPGVMAMHSAKWRAALLQATPTWADQKKIAEFYEAADGLSMLTGEWYHVDHIVPLQGKTVRGLHCEANLQVLPEAENIRKGNRHWPDQP
;
A
#
# COMPACT_ATOMS: atom_id res chain seq x y z
N MET A 1 -63.20 31.85 -50.98
CA MET A 1 -61.76 31.85 -51.32
C MET A 1 -61.15 30.53 -50.87
N ALA A 2 -60.95 29.58 -51.79
CA ALA A 2 -60.33 28.30 -51.48
C ALA A 2 -58.86 28.54 -51.09
N LYS A 3 -58.52 28.30 -49.83
CA LYS A 3 -57.12 28.24 -49.39
C LYS A 3 -56.55 26.97 -49.98
N HIS A 4 -55.62 27.07 -50.93
CA HIS A 4 -54.96 25.92 -51.56
C HIS A 4 -53.88 25.38 -50.60
N PRO A 5 -54.14 24.30 -49.83
CA PRO A 5 -53.23 23.81 -48.80
C PRO A 5 -51.96 23.20 -49.42
N GLU A 6 -52.06 22.68 -50.65
CA GLU A 6 -50.94 22.10 -51.40
C GLU A 6 -49.87 23.14 -51.74
N LYS A 7 -50.27 24.37 -52.08
CA LYS A 7 -49.34 25.48 -52.35
C LYS A 7 -48.60 25.95 -51.10
N ALA A 8 -49.22 25.80 -49.92
CA ALA A 8 -48.58 26.11 -48.64
C ALA A 8 -47.56 25.04 -48.23
N ALA A 9 -47.86 23.75 -48.45
CA ALA A 9 -46.94 22.65 -48.20
C ALA A 9 -45.71 22.69 -49.13
N GLU A 10 -45.92 23.00 -50.41
CA GLU A 10 -44.84 23.17 -51.40
C GLU A 10 -43.94 24.38 -51.08
N TYR A 11 -44.54 25.50 -50.64
CA TYR A 11 -43.81 26.66 -50.15
C TYR A 11 -42.96 26.34 -48.91
N THR A 12 -43.53 25.65 -47.92
CA THR A 12 -42.80 25.27 -46.70
C THR A 12 -41.65 24.32 -47.02
N LYS A 13 -41.87 23.30 -47.86
CA LYS A 13 -40.81 22.38 -48.28
C LYS A 13 -39.66 23.11 -48.99
N ARG A 14 -39.98 24.00 -49.94
CA ARG A 14 -39.00 24.81 -50.66
C ARG A 14 -38.27 25.79 -49.75
N TYR A 15 -38.97 26.36 -48.76
CA TYR A 15 -38.38 27.22 -47.73
C TYR A 15 -37.43 26.45 -46.81
N GLU A 16 -37.78 25.21 -46.45
CA GLU A 16 -36.96 24.33 -45.61
C GLU A 16 -35.73 23.79 -46.34
N GLU A 17 -35.86 23.46 -47.62
CA GLU A 17 -34.75 23.05 -48.50
C GLU A 17 -33.79 24.23 -48.72
N ASN A 18 -34.31 25.40 -49.09
CA ASN A 18 -33.49 26.60 -49.33
C ASN A 18 -32.83 27.15 -48.06
N ASN A 19 -33.42 26.95 -46.87
CA ASN A 19 -32.81 27.35 -45.60
C ASN A 19 -32.08 26.20 -44.88
N ALA A 20 -31.98 25.01 -45.46
CA ALA A 20 -31.29 23.88 -44.83
C ALA A 20 -29.82 24.21 -44.57
N GLU A 21 -29.13 24.77 -45.57
CA GLU A 21 -27.73 25.19 -45.44
C GLU A 21 -27.59 26.37 -44.47
N ARG A 22 -28.48 27.36 -44.55
CA ARG A 22 -28.50 28.49 -43.60
C ARG A 22 -28.68 28.02 -42.15
N ARG A 23 -29.52 27.01 -41.88
CA ARG A 23 -29.67 26.41 -40.54
C ARG A 23 -28.41 25.68 -40.11
N LYS A 24 -27.73 24.95 -41.02
CA LYS A 24 -26.45 24.29 -40.72
C LYS A 24 -25.37 25.32 -40.37
N GLU A 25 -25.29 26.41 -41.12
CA GLU A 25 -24.38 27.54 -40.87
C GLU A 25 -24.67 28.21 -39.53
N LEU A 26 -25.93 28.57 -39.25
CA LEU A 26 -26.30 29.15 -37.96
C LEU A 26 -26.01 28.21 -36.78
N ARG A 27 -26.19 26.90 -36.96
CA ARG A 27 -25.77 25.89 -35.97
C ARG A 27 -24.25 25.81 -35.84
N ALA A 28 -23.48 25.98 -36.90
CA ALA A 28 -22.02 26.00 -36.86
C ALA A 28 -21.52 27.26 -36.15
N ILE A 29 -22.05 28.43 -36.49
CA ILE A 29 -21.76 29.72 -35.86
C ILE A 29 -22.10 29.67 -34.37
N SER A 30 -23.29 29.19 -34.03
CA SER A 30 -23.71 29.00 -32.63
C SER A 30 -22.76 28.04 -31.90
N ARG A 31 -22.45 26.87 -32.47
CA ARG A 31 -21.50 25.92 -31.87
C ARG A 31 -20.11 26.54 -31.66
N ALA A 32 -19.60 27.31 -32.62
CA ALA A 32 -18.32 27.99 -32.51
C ALA A 32 -18.35 29.10 -31.43
N ALA A 33 -19.42 29.91 -31.39
CA ALA A 33 -19.60 30.97 -30.41
C ALA A 33 -19.73 30.43 -28.97
N TYR A 34 -20.40 29.29 -28.78
CA TYR A 34 -20.57 28.65 -27.47
C TYR A 34 -19.45 27.66 -27.09
N ALA A 35 -18.56 27.30 -28.02
CA ALA A 35 -17.44 26.40 -27.76
C ALA A 35 -16.55 26.81 -26.57
N PRO A 36 -16.10 28.07 -26.42
CA PRO A 36 -15.27 28.47 -25.28
C PRO A 36 -16.01 28.35 -23.95
N ARG A 37 -17.27 28.80 -23.89
CA ARG A 37 -18.12 28.68 -22.69
C ARG A 37 -18.37 27.22 -22.30
N ARG A 38 -18.54 26.32 -23.29
CA ARG A 38 -18.68 24.89 -23.05
C ARG A 38 -17.39 24.27 -22.49
N LEU A 39 -16.23 24.69 -22.98
CA LEU A 39 -14.94 24.26 -22.46
C LEU A 39 -14.71 24.72 -21.02
N GLU A 40 -15.02 25.98 -20.71
CA GLU A 40 -14.94 26.51 -19.35
C GLU A 40 -15.89 25.79 -18.38
N LEU A 41 -17.15 25.56 -18.79
CA LEU A 41 -18.11 24.80 -17.99
C LEU A 41 -17.62 23.37 -17.74
N GLY A 42 -17.03 22.74 -18.76
CA GLY A 42 -16.39 21.42 -18.65
C GLY A 42 -15.27 21.42 -17.61
N ARG A 43 -14.34 22.37 -17.69
CA ARG A 43 -13.24 22.52 -16.72
C ARG A 43 -13.74 22.77 -15.30
N ALA A 44 -14.73 23.65 -15.13
CA ALA A 44 -15.32 23.93 -13.82
C ALA A 44 -16.01 22.70 -13.21
N LEU A 45 -16.70 21.90 -14.04
CA LEU A 45 -17.32 20.65 -13.62
C LEU A 45 -16.28 19.58 -13.27
N GLU A 46 -15.19 19.49 -14.04
CA GLU A 46 -14.06 18.61 -13.77
C GLU A 46 -13.36 18.97 -12.46
N GLU A 47 -13.10 20.26 -12.21
CA GLU A 47 -12.50 20.75 -10.95
C GLU A 47 -13.41 20.41 -9.76
N LYS A 48 -14.71 20.72 -9.87
CA LYS A 48 -15.70 20.41 -8.82
C LYS A 48 -15.79 18.90 -8.55
N ASN A 49 -15.64 18.08 -9.59
CA ASN A 49 -15.72 16.62 -9.47
C ASN A 49 -14.36 15.95 -9.21
N ARG A 50 -13.23 16.68 -9.26
CA ARG A 50 -11.88 16.12 -9.12
C ARG A 50 -11.73 15.39 -7.79
N ALA A 51 -12.08 16.06 -6.69
CA ALA A 51 -12.03 15.49 -5.35
C ALA A 51 -12.91 14.24 -5.22
N LYS A 52 -14.12 14.28 -5.79
CA LYS A 52 -15.06 13.14 -5.79
C LYS A 52 -14.51 11.95 -6.58
N ARG A 53 -13.97 12.18 -7.79
CA ARG A 53 -13.37 11.11 -8.61
C ARG A 53 -12.13 10.52 -7.94
N LYS A 54 -11.29 11.37 -7.33
CA LYS A 54 -10.14 10.92 -6.54
C LYS A 54 -10.58 10.06 -5.35
N ALA A 55 -11.56 10.51 -4.56
CA ALA A 55 -12.08 9.76 -3.43
C ALA A 55 -12.68 8.41 -3.84
N GLN A 56 -13.42 8.36 -4.97
CA GLN A 56 -13.94 7.10 -5.51
C GLN A 56 -12.83 6.16 -5.98
N ALA A 57 -11.79 6.68 -6.63
CA ALA A 57 -10.62 5.89 -7.02
C ALA A 57 -9.85 5.37 -5.80
N ASP A 58 -9.65 6.21 -4.78
CA ASP A 58 -9.02 5.84 -3.51
C ASP A 58 -9.81 4.74 -2.78
N ALA A 59 -11.13 4.90 -2.67
CA ALA A 59 -12.01 3.89 -2.07
C ALA A 59 -12.00 2.57 -2.84
N ARG A 60 -12.03 2.63 -4.18
CA ARG A 60 -11.92 1.42 -5.03
C ARG A 60 -10.58 0.72 -4.82
N ARG A 61 -9.48 1.47 -4.78
CA ARG A 61 -8.14 0.93 -4.51
C ARG A 61 -8.06 0.28 -3.14
N ALA A 62 -8.56 0.96 -2.10
CA ALA A 62 -8.59 0.44 -0.74
C ALA A 62 -9.39 -0.87 -0.65
N SER A 63 -10.59 -0.92 -1.24
CA SER A 63 -11.42 -2.14 -1.24
C SER A 63 -10.78 -3.29 -2.02
N MET A 64 -10.08 -3.01 -3.12
CA MET A 64 -9.35 -4.03 -3.88
C MET A 64 -8.15 -4.58 -3.08
N LEU A 65 -7.40 -3.69 -2.42
CA LEU A 65 -6.28 -4.05 -1.56
C LEU A 65 -6.76 -4.92 -0.38
N ASP A 66 -7.85 -4.53 0.26
CA ASP A 66 -8.43 -5.27 1.38
C ASP A 66 -8.85 -6.68 0.96
N ARG A 67 -9.57 -6.81 -0.16
CA ARG A 67 -9.94 -8.12 -0.73
C ARG A 67 -8.72 -9.00 -1.04
N HIS A 68 -7.66 -8.42 -1.61
CA HIS A 68 -6.43 -9.14 -1.91
C HIS A 68 -5.71 -9.60 -0.63
N ASN A 69 -5.64 -8.72 0.37
CA ASN A 69 -5.02 -9.01 1.66
C ASN A 69 -5.79 -10.10 2.40
N GLU A 70 -7.12 -10.03 2.40
CA GLU A 70 -7.98 -11.04 3.02
C GLU A 70 -7.83 -12.39 2.32
N LYS A 71 -7.84 -12.43 0.98
CA LYS A 71 -7.57 -13.66 0.23
C LYS A 71 -6.21 -14.25 0.59
N SER A 72 -5.19 -13.41 0.67
CA SER A 72 -3.83 -13.82 1.04
C SER A 72 -3.76 -14.31 2.49
N ARG A 73 -4.46 -13.65 3.43
CA ARG A 73 -4.57 -14.08 4.83
C ARG A 73 -5.21 -15.46 4.94
N ARG A 74 -6.34 -15.67 4.26
CA ARG A 74 -7.03 -16.98 4.21
C ARG A 74 -6.15 -18.07 3.63
N TRP A 75 -5.46 -17.77 2.53
CA TRP A 75 -4.56 -18.75 1.91
C TRP A 75 -3.41 -19.12 2.86
N ARG A 76 -2.77 -18.14 3.51
CA ARG A 76 -1.69 -18.40 4.50
C ARG A 76 -2.19 -19.22 5.68
N ALA A 77 -3.37 -18.90 6.22
CA ALA A 77 -3.97 -19.65 7.31
C ALA A 77 -4.26 -21.10 6.92
N ALA A 78 -4.90 -21.31 5.75
CA ALA A 78 -5.23 -22.65 5.25
C ALA A 78 -4.00 -23.48 4.81
N ASN A 79 -2.87 -22.84 4.50
CA ASN A 79 -1.67 -23.50 3.99
C ASN A 79 -0.47 -23.39 4.94
N LEU A 80 -0.68 -23.01 6.20
CA LEU A 80 0.39 -22.78 7.18
C LEU A 80 1.32 -24.00 7.30
N GLU A 81 0.74 -25.18 7.52
CA GLU A 81 1.50 -26.43 7.69
C GLU A 81 2.22 -26.84 6.41
N LYS A 82 1.59 -26.62 5.25
CA LYS A 82 2.24 -26.86 3.95
C LYS A 82 3.45 -25.95 3.76
N SER A 83 3.33 -24.66 4.07
CA SER A 83 4.44 -23.71 4.01
C SER A 83 5.57 -24.07 4.98
N LYS A 84 5.24 -24.45 6.23
CA LYS A 84 6.23 -24.92 7.21
C LYS A 84 6.96 -26.17 6.71
N ALA A 85 6.24 -27.15 6.16
CA ALA A 85 6.83 -28.38 5.65
C ALA A 85 7.78 -28.13 4.46
N ILE A 86 7.39 -27.25 3.53
CA ILE A 86 8.24 -26.84 2.41
C ILE A 86 9.50 -26.14 2.92
N PHE A 87 9.35 -25.18 3.84
CA PHE A 87 10.49 -24.47 4.42
C PHE A 87 11.42 -25.43 5.17
N LYS A 88 10.89 -26.37 5.94
CA LYS A 88 11.67 -27.41 6.62
C LYS A 88 12.48 -28.25 5.62
N LYS A 89 11.84 -28.75 4.55
CA LYS A 89 12.54 -29.52 3.51
C LYS A 89 13.67 -28.71 2.87
N TRP A 90 13.40 -27.44 2.55
CA TRP A 90 14.42 -26.57 1.99
C TRP A 90 15.58 -26.35 2.97
N ARG A 91 15.30 -26.05 4.24
CA ARG A 91 16.31 -25.86 5.28
C ARG A 91 17.18 -27.10 5.46
N ASP A 92 16.55 -28.27 5.57
CA ASP A 92 17.24 -29.54 5.79
C ASP A 92 18.10 -29.93 4.56
N ALA A 93 17.69 -29.55 3.35
CA ALA A 93 18.47 -29.73 2.12
C ALA A 93 19.58 -28.69 1.91
N ASN A 94 19.57 -27.57 2.65
CA ASN A 94 20.50 -26.45 2.47
C ASN A 94 21.25 -26.08 3.77
N PRO A 95 21.94 -27.01 4.45
CA PRO A 95 22.62 -26.73 5.70
C PRO A 95 23.74 -25.69 5.56
N GLY A 96 24.46 -25.67 4.42
CA GLY A 96 25.50 -24.68 4.14
C GLY A 96 24.98 -23.24 4.09
N VAL A 97 23.77 -23.04 3.54
CA VAL A 97 23.11 -21.73 3.49
C VAL A 97 22.71 -21.29 4.90
N MET A 98 22.21 -22.21 5.72
CA MET A 98 21.88 -21.92 7.13
C MET A 98 23.13 -21.55 7.92
N ALA A 99 24.22 -22.30 7.77
CA ALA A 99 25.50 -22.01 8.41
C ALA A 99 26.04 -20.63 8.00
N MET A 100 25.94 -20.28 6.72
CA MET A 100 26.30 -18.95 6.20
C MET A 100 25.49 -17.83 6.87
N HIS A 101 24.16 -17.98 6.99
CA HIS A 101 23.32 -16.99 7.67
C HIS A 101 23.70 -16.84 9.15
N SER A 102 23.89 -17.95 9.86
CA SER A 102 24.31 -17.94 11.26
C SER A 102 25.70 -17.32 11.46
N ALA A 103 26.65 -17.57 10.54
CA ALA A 103 27.97 -16.94 10.58
C ALA A 103 27.87 -15.42 10.37
N LYS A 104 27.08 -14.98 9.38
CA LYS A 104 26.85 -13.55 9.11
C LYS A 104 26.20 -12.84 10.29
N TRP A 105 25.21 -13.47 10.94
CA TRP A 105 24.55 -12.92 12.12
C TRP A 105 25.53 -12.79 13.29
N ARG A 106 26.30 -13.84 13.60
CA ARG A 106 27.32 -13.81 14.67
C ARG A 106 28.37 -12.72 14.44
N ALA A 107 28.83 -12.56 13.20
CA ALA A 107 29.79 -11.51 12.86
C ALA A 107 29.20 -10.11 13.08
N ALA A 108 27.95 -9.89 12.68
CA ALA A 108 27.27 -8.61 12.91
C ALA A 108 27.05 -8.33 14.40
N LEU A 109 26.70 -9.35 15.18
CA LEU A 109 26.58 -9.23 16.64
C LEU A 109 27.93 -8.83 17.25
N LEU A 110 29.00 -9.57 16.95
CA LEU A 110 30.33 -9.31 17.47
C LEU A 110 30.83 -7.89 17.13
N GLN A 111 30.60 -7.44 15.90
CA GLN A 111 30.99 -6.09 15.48
C GLN A 111 30.20 -4.99 16.20
N ALA A 112 28.95 -5.27 16.56
CA ALA A 112 28.08 -4.32 17.23
C ALA A 112 28.17 -4.39 18.75
N THR A 113 28.79 -5.42 19.33
CA THR A 113 29.03 -5.54 20.78
C THR A 113 30.23 -4.68 21.17
N PRO A 114 30.04 -3.54 21.83
CA PRO A 114 31.17 -2.76 22.34
C PRO A 114 31.85 -3.50 23.50
N THR A 115 33.13 -3.22 23.72
CA THR A 115 33.92 -3.84 24.81
C THR A 115 33.40 -3.52 26.21
N TRP A 116 32.67 -2.42 26.35
CA TRP A 116 32.06 -1.99 27.61
C TRP A 116 30.66 -2.59 27.85
N ALA A 117 30.09 -3.32 26.89
CA ALA A 117 28.76 -3.92 27.07
C ALA A 117 28.72 -4.90 28.24
N ASP A 118 27.73 -4.74 29.12
CA ASP A 118 27.58 -5.57 30.31
C ASP A 118 26.94 -6.92 29.93
N GLN A 119 27.77 -7.95 29.82
CA GLN A 119 27.32 -9.29 29.44
C GLN A 119 26.34 -9.90 30.44
N LYS A 120 26.42 -9.52 31.73
CA LYS A 120 25.49 -10.04 32.75
C LYS A 120 24.10 -9.44 32.55
N LYS A 121 24.02 -8.12 32.37
CA LYS A 121 22.75 -7.46 32.06
C LYS A 121 22.14 -7.93 30.75
N ILE A 122 22.96 -8.17 29.72
CA ILE A 122 22.47 -8.76 28.48
C ILE A 122 21.85 -10.14 28.75
N ALA A 123 22.48 -10.98 29.56
CA ALA A 123 21.93 -12.29 29.93
C ALA A 123 20.58 -12.16 30.68
N GLU A 124 20.45 -11.18 31.58
CA GLU A 124 19.19 -10.91 32.30
C GLU A 124 18.01 -10.63 31.35
N PHE A 125 18.23 -9.99 30.19
CA PHE A 125 17.17 -9.81 29.18
C PHE A 125 16.69 -11.15 28.59
N TYR A 126 17.62 -12.08 28.31
CA TYR A 126 17.27 -13.40 27.79
C TYR A 126 16.55 -14.24 28.86
N GLU A 127 17.03 -14.20 30.10
CA GLU A 127 16.37 -14.88 31.24
C GLU A 127 14.97 -14.31 31.48
N ALA A 128 14.80 -12.99 31.39
CA ALA A 128 13.49 -12.35 31.50
C ALA A 128 12.55 -12.76 30.36
N ALA A 129 13.05 -12.87 29.12
CA ALA A 129 12.26 -13.35 27.98
C ALA A 129 11.79 -14.80 28.16
N ASP A 130 12.69 -15.69 28.60
CA ASP A 130 12.34 -17.08 28.87
C ASP A 130 11.35 -17.19 30.04
N GLY A 131 11.59 -16.48 31.13
CA GLY A 131 10.72 -16.45 32.31
C GLY A 131 9.32 -15.92 32.00
N LEU A 132 9.21 -14.83 31.23
CA LEU A 132 7.93 -14.32 30.75
C LEU A 132 7.24 -15.32 29.83
N SER A 133 8.00 -16.01 28.98
CA SER A 133 7.43 -17.01 28.08
C SER A 133 6.80 -18.17 28.84
N MET A 134 7.50 -18.65 29.86
CA MET A 134 7.01 -19.71 30.75
C MET A 134 5.79 -19.27 31.58
N LEU A 135 5.81 -18.03 32.09
CA LEU A 135 4.75 -17.51 32.96
C LEU A 135 3.44 -17.25 32.21
N THR A 136 3.53 -16.71 31.00
CA THR A 136 2.36 -16.26 30.22
C THR A 136 1.83 -17.33 29.27
N GLY A 137 2.69 -18.29 28.87
CA GLY A 137 2.38 -19.25 27.81
C GLY A 137 2.50 -18.68 26.39
N GLU A 138 2.95 -17.42 26.23
CA GLU A 138 3.24 -16.79 24.95
C GLU A 138 4.76 -16.68 24.75
N TRP A 139 5.26 -16.65 23.53
CA TRP A 139 6.70 -16.50 23.30
C TRP A 139 7.13 -15.03 23.43
N TYR A 140 8.22 -14.78 24.16
CA TYR A 140 8.89 -13.49 24.25
C TYR A 140 10.32 -13.60 23.70
N HIS A 141 10.77 -12.55 23.01
CA HIS A 141 12.09 -12.48 22.39
C HIS A 141 12.83 -11.23 22.87
N VAL A 142 14.16 -11.33 22.97
CA VAL A 142 15.04 -10.17 23.10
C VAL A 142 15.18 -9.50 21.72
N ASP A 143 14.90 -8.21 21.67
CA ASP A 143 14.97 -7.36 20.48
C ASP A 143 15.86 -6.15 20.73
N HIS A 144 16.37 -5.54 19.66
CA HIS A 144 17.13 -4.31 19.73
C HIS A 144 16.23 -3.09 19.49
N ILE A 145 16.20 -2.14 20.43
CA ILE A 145 15.41 -0.91 20.33
C ILE A 145 15.75 -0.16 19.02
N VAL A 146 17.04 0.09 18.81
CA VAL A 146 17.63 0.53 17.54
C VAL A 146 18.17 -0.70 16.80
N PRO A 147 17.74 -0.96 15.56
CA PRO A 147 18.05 -2.22 14.88
C PRO A 147 19.55 -2.40 14.62
N LEU A 148 20.06 -3.60 14.89
CA LEU A 148 21.45 -3.99 14.66
C LEU A 148 21.86 -3.86 13.18
N GLN A 149 20.94 -4.23 12.30
CA GLN A 149 21.14 -4.28 10.84
C GLN A 149 20.07 -3.46 10.12
N GLY A 150 19.83 -2.23 10.58
CA GLY A 150 18.98 -1.27 9.88
C GLY A 150 19.64 -0.76 8.59
N LYS A 151 18.80 -0.31 7.65
CA LYS A 151 19.27 0.32 6.40
C LYS A 151 19.81 1.74 6.63
N THR A 152 19.17 2.47 7.54
CA THR A 152 19.45 3.88 7.81
C THR A 152 20.29 4.08 9.08
N VAL A 153 20.07 3.23 10.09
CA VAL A 153 20.76 3.29 11.38
C VAL A 153 21.25 1.90 11.77
N ARG A 154 22.33 1.84 12.56
CA ARG A 154 22.83 0.60 13.18
C ARG A 154 23.00 0.82 14.68
N GLY A 155 22.24 0.08 15.47
CA GLY A 155 22.36 0.06 16.92
C GLY A 155 23.52 -0.80 17.40
N LEU A 156 23.89 -0.63 18.68
CA LEU A 156 24.89 -1.45 19.36
C LEU A 156 24.24 -2.64 20.06
N HIS A 157 24.97 -3.74 20.24
CA HIS A 157 24.54 -4.84 21.09
C HIS A 157 25.02 -4.61 22.52
N CYS A 158 24.25 -3.82 23.28
CA CYS A 158 24.50 -3.53 24.69
C CYS A 158 23.17 -3.45 25.45
N GLU A 159 23.24 -3.52 26.78
CA GLU A 159 22.11 -3.53 27.70
C GLU A 159 21.15 -2.34 27.51
N ALA A 160 21.67 -1.17 27.11
CA ALA A 160 20.87 0.02 26.87
C ALA A 160 20.06 -0.03 25.56
N ASN A 161 20.38 -0.95 24.65
CA ASN A 161 19.71 -1.10 23.36
C ASN A 161 18.89 -2.40 23.26
N LEU A 162 18.72 -3.14 24.36
CA LEU A 162 17.90 -4.35 24.39
C LEU A 162 16.55 -4.10 25.05
N GLN A 163 15.55 -4.84 24.58
CA GLN A 163 14.20 -4.87 25.15
C GLN A 163 13.62 -6.28 25.00
N VAL A 164 12.69 -6.66 25.87
CA VAL A 164 11.93 -7.90 25.76
C VAL A 164 10.57 -7.59 25.16
N LEU A 165 10.21 -8.26 24.07
CA LEU A 165 8.93 -8.07 23.38
C LEU A 165 8.23 -9.42 23.15
N PRO A 166 6.89 -9.47 23.18
CA PRO A 166 6.15 -10.63 22.65
C PRO A 166 6.59 -10.93 21.21
N GLU A 167 6.68 -12.21 20.84
CA GLU A 167 7.15 -12.67 19.52
C GLU A 167 6.38 -11.97 18.39
N ALA A 168 5.06 -11.89 18.50
CA ALA A 168 4.20 -11.25 17.50
C ALA A 168 4.56 -9.76 17.31
N GLU A 169 4.88 -9.06 18.39
CA GLU A 169 5.29 -7.67 18.34
C GLU A 169 6.70 -7.51 17.76
N ASN A 170 7.65 -8.36 18.16
CA ASN A 170 9.00 -8.36 17.62
C ASN A 170 9.00 -8.59 16.09
N ILE A 171 8.25 -9.58 15.60
CA ILE A 171 8.09 -9.86 14.17
C ILE A 171 7.48 -8.64 13.44
N ARG A 172 6.48 -8.00 14.05
CA ARG A 172 5.82 -6.80 13.50
C ARG A 172 6.76 -5.60 13.46
N LYS A 173 7.62 -5.41 14.47
CA LYS A 173 8.64 -4.36 14.51
C LYS A 173 9.74 -4.60 13.48
N GLY A 174 10.44 -5.73 13.58
CA GLY A 174 11.64 -6.03 12.79
C GLY A 174 12.64 -4.87 12.78
N ASN A 175 13.35 -4.68 11.66
CA ASN A 175 14.33 -3.57 11.53
C ASN A 175 13.72 -2.26 11.01
N ARG A 176 12.40 -2.05 11.20
CA ARG A 176 11.66 -0.96 10.53
C ARG A 176 11.33 0.24 11.41
N HIS A 177 11.40 0.09 12.73
CA HIS A 177 10.96 1.10 13.69
C HIS A 177 11.98 1.25 14.83
N TRP A 178 12.27 2.50 15.22
CA TRP A 178 13.04 2.90 16.39
C TRP A 178 12.54 4.29 16.88
N PRO A 179 12.78 4.69 18.15
CA PRO A 179 12.16 5.89 18.74
C PRO A 179 12.39 7.20 17.96
N ASP A 180 13.59 7.40 17.40
CA ASP A 180 13.97 8.61 16.66
C ASP A 180 14.02 8.39 15.14
N GLN A 181 13.04 7.66 14.60
CA GLN A 181 12.95 7.44 13.17
C GLN A 181 12.59 8.75 12.42
N PRO A 182 13.30 9.10 11.34
CA PRO A 182 12.97 10.25 10.51
C PRO A 182 11.68 10.05 9.70
#